data_AF-M5TAM2-F1
#
_entry.id   AF-M5TAM2-F1
#
_cell.length_a   1.000
_cell.length_b   1.000
_cell.length_c   1.000
_cell.angle_alpha   90.00
_cell.angle_beta   90.00
_cell.angle_gamma   90.00
#
_symmetry.space_group_name_H-M   'P 1'
#
loop_
_entity.id
_entity.type
_entity.pdbx_description
1 polymer ?
#
loop_
_entity_poly.entity_id
_entity_poly.type
_entity_poly.pdbx_seq_one_letter_code
_entity_poly.pdbx_strand_id
1 'polypeptide(L)'
;MENQLAVPGDGRRSATEMSEILEQIDHSFWGTVQRRSGYEGWDLEQDDSLPDGTDVKLRFDFDDPNNPTVQENYSVIRSRWSEIWPRIVDRIAQMKSDYGYSDAKYDPASDWFSISVPDDRIEDGAEWSVMLQAAEAGWLIDFRGWEDFGGQGVF
;
A
#
# COMPACT_ATOMS: atom_id res chain seq x y z
N MET A 1 47.47 30.53 -2.27
CA MET A 1 47.14 29.50 -1.26
C MET A 1 45.63 29.48 -1.14
N GLU A 2 45.04 28.53 -1.87
CA GLU A 2 43.60 28.32 -1.94
C GLU A 2 43.17 27.46 -0.75
N ASN A 3 42.17 27.90 0.00
CA ASN A 3 41.47 27.08 0.98
C ASN A 3 40.24 26.47 0.28
N GLN A 4 40.38 25.23 -0.19
CA GLN A 4 39.24 24.40 -0.57
C GLN A 4 38.63 23.83 0.73
N LEU A 5 37.47 24.36 1.12
CA LEU A 5 36.62 23.76 2.13
C LEU A 5 35.82 22.63 1.45
N ALA A 6 36.18 21.39 1.76
CA ALA A 6 35.39 20.22 1.42
C ALA A 6 34.09 20.26 2.23
N VAL A 7 32.96 20.36 1.54
CA VAL A 7 31.63 20.16 2.13
C VAL A 7 31.36 18.64 2.18
N PRO A 8 30.97 18.08 3.34
CA PRO A 8 30.68 16.66 3.45
C PRO A 8 29.31 16.31 2.85
N GLY A 9 29.33 15.33 1.94
CA GLY A 9 28.26 14.36 1.67
C GLY A 9 26.82 14.85 1.61
N ASP A 10 26.36 15.24 0.43
CA ASP A 10 24.93 15.11 0.10
C ASP A 10 24.66 13.65 -0.23
N GLY A 11 24.59 12.83 0.81
CA GLY A 11 24.16 11.44 0.77
C GLY A 11 22.66 11.38 0.50
N ARG A 12 22.24 11.84 -0.69
CA ARG A 12 20.92 11.52 -1.24
C ARG A 12 20.91 10.01 -1.51
N ARG A 13 20.63 9.23 -0.48
CA ARG A 13 20.05 7.91 -0.68
C ARG A 13 18.68 8.17 -1.28
N SER A 14 18.57 8.02 -2.59
CA SER A 14 17.27 7.80 -3.22
C SER A 14 16.61 6.67 -2.44
N ALA A 15 15.52 6.96 -1.74
CA ALA A 15 14.74 6.00 -0.97
C ALA A 15 13.91 5.10 -1.91
N THR A 16 14.56 4.58 -2.94
CA THR A 16 14.21 3.30 -3.55
C THR A 16 15.20 2.30 -2.99
N GLU A 17 15.27 2.18 -1.65
CA GLU A 17 15.87 0.99 -1.06
C GLU A 17 15.00 -0.16 -1.57
N MET A 18 15.54 -0.94 -2.50
CA MET A 18 14.89 -2.16 -2.94
C MET A 18 14.71 -3.02 -1.69
N SER A 19 13.46 -3.15 -1.22
CA SER A 19 13.13 -3.96 -0.06
C SER A 19 13.60 -5.39 -0.35
N GLU A 20 14.60 -5.85 0.41
CA GLU A 20 15.21 -7.17 0.26
C GLU A 20 14.23 -8.22 0.76
N ILE A 21 14.02 -9.31 0.01
CA ILE A 21 13.22 -10.44 0.48
C ILE A 21 14.03 -11.17 1.56
N LEU A 22 13.54 -11.11 2.80
CA LEU A 22 14.14 -11.79 3.95
C LEU A 22 13.70 -13.25 4.04
N GLU A 23 12.44 -13.51 3.71
CA GLU A 23 11.81 -14.82 3.83
C GLU A 23 10.73 -14.98 2.76
N GLN A 24 10.54 -16.21 2.27
CA GLN A 24 9.48 -16.55 1.32
C GLN A 24 8.97 -17.95 1.65
N ILE A 25 7.64 -18.11 1.69
CA ILE A 25 6.99 -19.40 1.92
C ILE A 25 5.87 -19.63 0.90
N ASP A 26 5.65 -20.89 0.55
CA ASP A 26 4.46 -21.31 -0.19
C ASP A 26 3.37 -21.71 0.82
N HIS A 27 2.32 -20.90 0.89
CA HIS A 27 1.21 -21.06 1.79
C HIS A 27 -0.02 -21.60 1.06
N SER A 28 -0.73 -22.55 1.68
CA SER A 28 -1.88 -23.23 1.06
C SER A 28 -3.05 -22.30 0.69
N PHE A 29 -3.25 -21.23 1.46
CA PHE A 29 -4.30 -20.23 1.23
C PHE A 29 -3.83 -19.08 0.31
N TRP A 30 -2.68 -18.48 0.61
CA TRP A 30 -2.22 -17.25 -0.06
C TRP A 30 -1.48 -17.50 -1.38
N GLY A 31 -0.99 -18.74 -1.60
CA GLY A 31 0.07 -18.98 -2.56
C GLY A 31 1.42 -18.55 -1.97
N THR A 32 2.29 -17.96 -2.77
CA THR A 32 3.61 -17.53 -2.32
C THR A 32 3.54 -16.17 -1.62
N VAL A 33 3.94 -16.12 -0.35
CA VAL A 33 4.01 -14.89 0.46
C VAL A 33 5.44 -14.63 0.91
N GLN A 34 5.78 -13.37 1.15
CA GLN A 34 7.15 -12.92 1.40
C GLN A 34 7.22 -12.01 2.62
N ARG A 35 8.36 -12.00 3.32
CA ARG A 35 8.69 -10.98 4.33
C ARG A 35 9.86 -10.17 3.80
N ARG A 36 9.78 -8.83 3.88
CA ARG A 36 10.79 -7.93 3.30
C ARG A 36 11.45 -7.05 4.33
N SER A 37 12.68 -6.60 4.05
CA SER A 37 13.38 -5.66 4.90
C SER A 37 12.66 -4.31 4.92
N GLY A 38 12.58 -3.70 6.12
CA GLY A 38 11.86 -2.44 6.34
C GLY A 38 10.36 -2.59 6.61
N TYR A 39 9.82 -3.81 6.62
CA TYR A 39 8.42 -4.11 6.94
C TYR A 39 8.35 -5.11 8.11
N GLU A 40 7.40 -4.93 9.01
CA GLU A 40 7.26 -5.79 10.20
C GLU A 40 6.46 -7.09 9.94
N GLY A 41 5.75 -7.17 8.79
CA GLY A 41 4.85 -8.28 8.44
C GLY A 41 5.15 -8.97 7.11
N TRP A 42 4.25 -9.87 6.72
CA TRP A 42 4.24 -10.59 5.46
C TRP A 42 3.47 -9.81 4.39
N ASP A 43 3.83 -10.04 3.13
CA ASP A 43 3.13 -9.51 1.98
C ASP A 43 2.78 -10.54 0.91
N LEU A 44 1.70 -10.23 0.19
CA LEU A 44 1.28 -10.88 -1.05
C LEU A 44 1.13 -9.82 -2.14
N GLU A 45 1.91 -9.95 -3.22
CA GLU A 45 1.77 -9.12 -4.42
C GLU A 45 0.81 -9.76 -5.44
N GLN A 46 -0.07 -8.95 -6.02
CA GLN A 46 -0.99 -9.33 -7.08
C GLN A 46 -1.14 -8.21 -8.11
N ASP A 47 -1.40 -8.58 -9.36
CA ASP A 47 -1.82 -7.64 -10.40
C ASP A 47 -3.35 -7.54 -10.41
N ASP A 48 -3.88 -6.33 -10.59
CA ASP A 48 -5.31 -6.04 -10.73
C ASP A 48 -5.50 -4.85 -11.70
N SER A 49 -6.74 -4.40 -11.90
CA SER A 49 -7.04 -3.24 -12.73
C SER A 49 -7.95 -2.25 -12.01
N LEU A 50 -7.69 -0.95 -12.20
CA LEU A 50 -8.60 0.12 -11.80
C LEU A 50 -9.94 0.02 -12.58
N PRO A 51 -11.01 0.69 -12.10
CA PRO A 51 -12.31 0.65 -12.78
C PRO A 51 -12.29 1.16 -14.23
N ASP A 52 -11.30 1.99 -14.58
CA ASP A 52 -11.09 2.50 -15.94
C ASP A 52 -10.26 1.55 -16.83
N GLY A 53 -9.81 0.42 -16.29
CA GLY A 53 -9.00 -0.60 -16.97
C GLY A 53 -7.49 -0.39 -16.86
N THR A 54 -7.03 0.60 -16.10
CA THR A 54 -5.59 0.80 -15.85
C THR A 54 -5.04 -0.33 -14.99
N ASP A 55 -4.01 -1.03 -15.46
CA ASP A 55 -3.35 -2.07 -14.68
C ASP A 55 -2.61 -1.48 -13.47
N VAL A 56 -2.70 -2.16 -12.34
CA VAL A 56 -2.07 -1.75 -11.08
C VAL A 56 -1.53 -2.96 -10.33
N LYS A 57 -0.49 -2.72 -9.53
CA LYS A 57 -0.02 -3.68 -8.55
C LYS A 57 -0.67 -3.43 -7.20
N LEU A 58 -1.15 -4.51 -6.59
CA LEU A 58 -1.64 -4.56 -5.21
C LEU A 58 -0.64 -5.33 -4.36
N ARG A 59 -0.38 -4.84 -3.15
CA ARG A 59 0.32 -5.55 -2.09
C ARG A 59 -0.58 -5.62 -0.88
N PHE A 60 -0.88 -6.82 -0.42
CA PHE A 60 -1.61 -7.06 0.81
C PHE A 60 -0.60 -7.33 1.92
N ASP A 61 -0.64 -6.53 2.98
CA ASP A 61 0.28 -6.57 4.11
C ASP A 61 -0.45 -7.12 5.35
N PHE A 62 0.16 -8.07 6.07
CA PHE A 62 -0.44 -8.74 7.23
C PHE A 62 0.61 -9.38 8.16
N ASP A 63 0.28 -9.55 9.45
CA ASP A 63 1.26 -9.96 10.47
C ASP A 63 1.51 -11.47 10.51
N ASP A 64 0.46 -12.30 10.42
CA ASP A 64 0.58 -13.77 10.45
C ASP A 64 -0.20 -14.42 9.30
N PRO A 65 0.48 -15.10 8.34
CA PRO A 65 -0.18 -15.79 7.24
C PRO A 65 -1.11 -16.92 7.71
N ASN A 66 -0.91 -17.47 8.91
CA ASN A 66 -1.72 -18.55 9.47
C ASN A 66 -2.91 -18.04 10.30
N ASN A 67 -3.04 -16.73 10.52
CA ASN A 67 -4.16 -16.17 11.27
C ASN A 67 -5.47 -16.36 10.46
N PRO A 68 -6.44 -17.16 10.93
CA PRO A 68 -7.68 -17.40 10.20
C PRO A 68 -8.52 -16.13 10.04
N THR A 69 -8.43 -15.18 10.98
CA THR A 69 -9.15 -13.90 10.88
C THR A 69 -8.60 -13.05 9.74
N VAL A 70 -7.28 -12.97 9.57
CA VAL A 70 -6.64 -12.28 8.45
C VAL A 70 -7.07 -12.89 7.11
N GLN A 71 -7.09 -14.23 7.02
CA GLN A 71 -7.54 -14.93 5.81
C GLN A 71 -9.02 -14.68 5.50
N GLU A 72 -9.89 -14.67 6.52
CA GLU A 72 -11.30 -14.30 6.40
C GLU A 72 -11.43 -12.85 5.90
N ASN A 73 -10.77 -11.91 6.56
CA ASN A 73 -10.80 -10.49 6.23
C ASN A 73 -10.32 -10.24 4.79
N TYR A 74 -9.20 -10.81 4.38
CA TYR A 74 -8.73 -10.74 3.00
C TYR A 74 -9.78 -11.26 2.01
N SER A 75 -10.37 -12.44 2.28
CA SER A 75 -11.39 -13.01 1.42
C SER A 75 -12.60 -12.10 1.27
N VAL A 76 -13.06 -11.48 2.37
CA VAL A 76 -14.20 -10.58 2.36
C VAL A 76 -13.87 -9.28 1.65
N ILE A 77 -12.72 -8.66 1.92
CA ILE A 77 -12.22 -7.47 1.20
C ILE A 77 -12.21 -7.75 -0.32
N ARG A 78 -11.60 -8.85 -0.75
CA ARG A 78 -11.55 -9.23 -2.17
C ARG A 78 -12.93 -9.52 -2.76
N SER A 79 -13.82 -10.14 -2.01
CA SER A 79 -15.19 -10.40 -2.49
C SER A 79 -15.99 -9.13 -2.75
N ARG A 80 -15.67 -8.04 -2.03
CA ARG A 80 -16.30 -6.72 -2.16
C ARG A 80 -15.48 -5.73 -2.99
N TRP A 81 -14.41 -6.19 -3.64
CA TRP A 81 -13.46 -5.31 -4.33
C TRP A 81 -14.16 -4.40 -5.34
N SER A 82 -15.09 -4.94 -6.14
CA SER A 82 -15.86 -4.16 -7.12
C SER A 82 -16.73 -3.04 -6.51
N GLU A 83 -17.10 -3.17 -5.23
CA GLU A 83 -17.88 -2.18 -4.49
C GLU A 83 -16.97 -1.11 -3.86
N ILE A 84 -15.86 -1.52 -3.24
CA ILE A 84 -14.98 -0.62 -2.47
C ILE A 84 -13.95 0.11 -3.35
N TRP A 85 -13.49 -0.54 -4.43
CA TRP A 85 -12.39 -0.05 -5.24
C TRP A 85 -12.68 1.29 -5.93
N PRO A 86 -13.87 1.53 -6.54
CA PRO A 86 -14.21 2.84 -7.07
C PRO A 86 -14.17 3.95 -6.00
N ARG A 87 -14.63 3.66 -4.78
CA ARG A 87 -14.63 4.63 -3.67
C ARG A 87 -13.21 5.01 -3.25
N ILE A 88 -12.30 4.03 -3.21
CA ILE A 88 -10.88 4.24 -2.90
C ILE A 88 -10.24 5.16 -3.94
N VAL A 89 -10.46 4.87 -5.23
CA VAL A 89 -9.90 5.66 -6.33
C VAL A 89 -10.41 7.10 -6.31
N ASP A 90 -11.72 7.30 -6.13
CA ASP A 90 -12.32 8.62 -6.02
C ASP A 90 -11.76 9.40 -4.81
N ARG A 91 -11.59 8.70 -3.68
CA ARG A 91 -11.06 9.31 -2.46
C ARG A 91 -9.61 9.73 -2.61
N ILE A 92 -8.77 8.91 -3.24
CA ILE A 92 -7.39 9.29 -3.56
C ILE A 92 -7.36 10.46 -4.55
N ALA A 93 -8.19 10.46 -5.59
CA ALA A 93 -8.27 11.58 -6.53
C ALA A 93 -8.62 12.90 -5.82
N GLN A 94 -9.57 12.86 -4.88
CA GLN A 94 -9.90 14.01 -4.04
C GLN A 94 -8.70 14.45 -3.19
N MET A 95 -8.01 13.53 -2.52
CA MET A 95 -6.82 13.88 -1.73
C MET A 95 -5.71 14.46 -2.61
N LYS A 96 -5.43 13.88 -3.77
CA LYS A 96 -4.49 14.44 -4.75
C LYS A 96 -4.83 15.89 -5.07
N SER A 97 -6.11 16.18 -5.35
CA SER A 97 -6.59 17.54 -5.58
C SER A 97 -6.35 18.46 -4.37
N ASP A 98 -6.73 18.02 -3.17
CA ASP A 98 -6.63 18.81 -1.93
C ASP A 98 -5.17 19.20 -1.59
N TYR A 99 -4.21 18.34 -1.95
CA TYR A 99 -2.78 18.57 -1.73
C TYR A 99 -2.04 19.16 -2.95
N GLY A 100 -2.74 19.54 -4.04
CA GLY A 100 -2.15 20.21 -5.20
C GLY A 100 -1.55 19.30 -6.28
N TYR A 101 -1.91 18.02 -6.28
CA TYR A 101 -1.50 16.97 -7.23
C TYR A 101 -2.62 16.56 -8.19
N SER A 102 -3.57 17.44 -8.48
CA SER A 102 -4.75 17.12 -9.31
C SER A 102 -4.40 16.58 -10.70
N ASP A 103 -3.24 16.97 -11.26
CA ASP A 103 -2.79 16.56 -12.59
C ASP A 103 -1.90 15.31 -12.58
N ALA A 104 -1.51 14.83 -11.39
CA ALA A 104 -0.68 13.64 -11.27
C ALA A 104 -1.51 12.41 -11.66
N LYS A 105 -1.08 11.72 -12.71
CA LYS A 105 -1.70 10.47 -13.16
C LYS A 105 -1.09 9.29 -12.43
N TYR A 106 -1.83 8.18 -12.38
CA TYR A 106 -1.26 6.90 -11.99
C TYR A 106 -0.21 6.48 -13.03
N ASP A 107 0.98 6.09 -12.56
CA ASP A 107 2.02 5.46 -13.36
C ASP A 107 2.09 3.96 -13.05
N PRO A 108 1.51 3.07 -13.89
CA PRO A 108 1.55 1.62 -13.67
C PRO A 108 2.95 1.02 -13.56
N ALA A 109 3.99 1.72 -14.03
CA ALA A 109 5.36 1.24 -13.97
C ALA A 109 6.00 1.39 -12.58
N SER A 110 5.49 2.30 -11.75
CA SER A 110 6.11 2.65 -10.47
C SER A 110 5.13 2.75 -9.30
N ASP A 111 3.85 3.04 -9.57
CA ASP A 111 2.82 3.17 -8.56
C ASP A 111 2.24 1.81 -8.18
N TRP A 112 1.89 1.65 -6.90
CA TRP A 112 1.23 0.45 -6.38
C TRP A 112 0.39 0.77 -5.15
N PHE A 113 -0.55 -0.12 -4.82
CA PHE A 113 -1.38 0.02 -3.63
C PHE A 113 -0.92 -0.95 -2.54
N SER A 114 -0.65 -0.43 -1.34
CA SER A 114 -0.51 -1.20 -0.10
C SER A 114 -1.87 -1.31 0.57
N ILE A 115 -2.25 -2.50 1.00
CA ILE A 115 -3.48 -2.77 1.74
C ILE A 115 -3.13 -3.53 3.00
N SER A 116 -3.28 -2.87 4.15
CA SER A 116 -3.13 -3.53 5.45
C SER A 116 -4.38 -4.37 5.71
N VAL A 117 -4.22 -5.67 5.95
CA VAL A 117 -5.31 -6.57 6.32
C VAL A 117 -5.33 -6.70 7.85
N PRO A 118 -6.48 -6.45 8.51
CA PRO A 118 -6.54 -6.43 9.97
C PRO A 118 -6.50 -7.84 10.57
N ASP A 119 -5.93 -7.94 11.78
CA ASP A 119 -5.94 -9.15 12.61
C ASP A 119 -7.28 -9.39 13.32
N ASP A 120 -8.04 -8.31 13.56
CA ASP A 120 -9.39 -8.35 14.12
C ASP A 120 -10.44 -8.38 13.01
N ARG A 121 -11.63 -8.92 13.27
CA ARG A 121 -12.68 -9.05 12.25
C ARG A 121 -13.18 -7.67 11.80
N ILE A 122 -13.22 -7.44 10.49
CA ILE A 122 -13.69 -6.16 9.91
C ILE A 122 -15.15 -5.86 10.33
N GLU A 123 -15.98 -6.89 10.44
CA GLU A 123 -17.38 -6.76 10.88
C GLU A 123 -17.52 -6.16 12.29
N ASP A 124 -16.52 -6.35 13.14
CA ASP A 124 -16.47 -5.83 14.50
C ASP A 124 -15.87 -4.42 14.58
N GLY A 125 -15.60 -3.79 13.42
CA GLY A 125 -15.03 -2.45 13.33
C GLY A 125 -13.51 -2.42 13.42
N ALA A 126 -12.82 -3.47 12.99
CA ALA A 126 -11.36 -3.48 12.91
C ALA A 126 -10.83 -2.36 11.99
N GLU A 127 -9.65 -1.85 12.32
CA GLU A 127 -8.99 -0.80 11.55
C GLU A 127 -8.11 -1.41 10.46
N TRP A 128 -8.21 -0.87 9.24
CA TRP A 128 -7.39 -1.26 8.10
C TRP A 128 -7.19 -0.07 7.18
N SER A 129 -6.28 -0.18 6.22
CA SER A 129 -5.93 0.97 5.38
C SER A 129 -5.57 0.58 3.96
N VAL A 130 -5.67 1.58 3.08
CA VAL A 130 -5.21 1.50 1.70
C VAL A 130 -4.32 2.70 1.42
N MET A 131 -3.10 2.45 0.96
CA MET A 131 -2.15 3.48 0.59
C MET A 131 -1.76 3.35 -0.87
N LEU A 132 -2.01 4.39 -1.67
CA LEU A 132 -1.34 4.54 -2.95
C LEU A 132 0.08 5.01 -2.69
N GLN A 133 1.05 4.20 -3.13
CA GLN A 133 2.47 4.50 -3.12
C GLN A 133 2.85 4.94 -4.52
N ALA A 134 3.10 6.23 -4.72
CA ALA A 134 3.60 6.77 -5.99
C ALA A 134 5.01 7.33 -5.84
N ALA A 135 5.67 7.59 -6.96
CA ALA A 135 7.05 8.08 -6.98
C ALA A 135 7.22 9.43 -6.25
N GLU A 136 6.25 10.33 -6.36
CA GLU A 136 6.32 11.68 -5.78
C GLU A 136 5.69 11.85 -4.39
N ALA A 137 4.79 10.96 -3.98
CA ALA A 137 4.02 11.07 -2.74
C ALA A 137 3.27 9.76 -2.45
N GLY A 138 2.77 9.63 -1.22
CA GLY A 138 1.85 8.58 -0.81
C GLY A 138 0.49 9.14 -0.37
N TRP A 139 -0.59 8.40 -0.63
CA TRP A 139 -1.93 8.78 -0.17
C TRP A 139 -2.57 7.63 0.59
N LEU A 140 -2.78 7.84 1.88
CA LEU A 140 -3.32 6.85 2.81
C LEU A 140 -4.80 7.14 3.08
N ILE A 141 -5.63 6.10 3.03
CA ILE A 141 -7.02 6.11 3.51
C ILE A 141 -7.12 5.10 4.65
N ASP A 142 -7.68 5.56 5.77
CA ASP A 142 -7.91 4.73 6.95
C ASP A 142 -9.39 4.35 7.06
N PHE A 143 -9.64 3.06 7.30
CA PHE A 143 -10.97 2.46 7.42
C PHE A 143 -11.19 1.86 8.80
N ARG A 144 -12.41 2.01 9.34
CA ARG A 144 -12.87 1.30 10.53
C ARG A 144 -14.10 0.50 10.15
N GLY A 145 -13.98 -0.83 10.18
CA GLY A 145 -14.96 -1.68 9.51
C GLY A 145 -15.00 -1.39 8.01
N TRP A 146 -16.11 -0.91 7.47
CA TRP A 146 -16.22 -0.55 6.03
C TRP A 146 -16.28 0.95 5.77
N GLU A 147 -16.14 1.76 6.81
CA GLU A 147 -16.27 3.20 6.72
C GLU A 147 -14.90 3.86 6.69
N ASP A 148 -14.70 4.74 5.69
CA ASP A 148 -13.61 5.71 5.66
C ASP A 148 -13.79 6.66 6.87
N PHE A 149 -12.80 6.70 7.74
CA PHE A 149 -12.79 7.58 8.91
C PHE A 149 -11.60 8.56 8.92
N GLY A 150 -10.76 8.52 7.88
CA GLY A 150 -9.52 9.29 7.84
C GLY A 150 -8.79 9.16 6.50
N GLY A 151 -7.99 10.17 6.19
CA GLY A 151 -7.07 10.12 5.05
C GLY A 151 -6.05 11.23 5.09
N GLN A 152 -4.86 10.97 4.55
CA GLN A 152 -3.74 11.91 4.54
C GLN A 152 -2.83 11.72 3.32
N GLY A 153 -2.24 12.83 2.86
CA GLY A 153 -1.12 12.81 1.93
C GLY A 153 0.21 12.79 2.70
N VAL A 154 1.10 11.88 2.33
CA VAL A 154 2.45 11.73 2.88
C VAL A 154 3.46 12.17 1.82
N PHE A 155 4.40 13.03 2.21
CA PHE A 155 5.43 13.62 1.34
C PHE A 155 6.82 13.06 1.66
#